data_AF-A0AAU1BET3-F1
#
_entry.id   AF-A0AAU1BET3-F1
#
_cell.length_a   1.000
_cell.length_b   1.000
_cell.length_c   1.000
_cell.angle_alpha   90.00
_cell.angle_beta   90.00
_cell.angle_gamma   90.00
#
_symmetry.space_group_name_H-M   'P 1'
#
loop_
_entity.id
_entity.type
_entity.pdbx_description
1 polymer ?
#
loop_
_entity_poly.entity_id
_entity_poly.type
_entity_poly.pdbx_seq_one_letter_code
_entity_poly.pdbx_strand_id
1 'polypeptide(L)'
;MLAAVASLVVDAVKSGLEHAIKGKELPFTLHVQRDTAADCPLFLVQGDRARVQPPRAGESLQAWARKYDATAMDQEAVTLTVQGRSPASVVLKDARLRITERSSPVKGTVFAPGAYGCGGTLQIRTFSADLDTLRISPLENTPNFPYKTSENDPEVFAFVSTTKHCMCSWYLDIDWESGHDAGTVTVDDHGRPFRLMPADLSATVYRLGQNHHWITGPDVPSP
;
A
#
# COMPACT_ATOMS: atom_id res chain seq x y z
N MET A 1 -21.26 6.69 -42.06
CA MET A 1 -20.12 6.86 -41.14
C MET A 1 -20.66 6.87 -39.72
N LEU A 2 -20.56 5.76 -39.00
CA LEU A 2 -20.98 5.66 -37.60
C LEU A 2 -20.00 4.72 -36.88
N ALA A 3 -19.26 5.26 -35.92
CA ALA A 3 -18.87 4.59 -34.67
C ALA A 3 -17.95 5.55 -33.88
N ALA A 4 -18.39 5.96 -32.68
CA ALA A 4 -17.50 6.53 -31.67
C ALA A 4 -17.78 5.89 -30.31
N VAL A 5 -16.87 4.97 -29.96
CA VAL A 5 -16.24 4.77 -28.65
C VAL A 5 -17.17 4.56 -27.43
N ALA A 6 -17.42 3.28 -27.13
CA ALA A 6 -17.62 2.80 -25.76
C ALA A 6 -16.35 2.06 -25.32
N SER A 7 -15.38 2.78 -24.75
CA SER A 7 -14.16 2.19 -24.15
C SER A 7 -13.76 2.99 -22.92
N LEU A 8 -14.36 2.66 -21.77
CA LEU A 8 -13.91 3.10 -20.44
C LEU A 8 -14.21 2.06 -19.34
N VAL A 9 -15.00 1.03 -19.64
CA VAL A 9 -15.33 -0.06 -18.70
C VAL A 9 -14.38 -1.26 -18.83
N VAL A 10 -13.57 -1.31 -19.90
CA VAL A 10 -12.75 -2.50 -20.21
C VAL A 10 -11.44 -2.55 -19.40
N ASP A 11 -10.83 -1.41 -19.07
CA ASP A 11 -9.47 -1.41 -18.49
C ASP A 11 -9.45 -1.73 -16.99
N ALA A 12 -10.47 -1.33 -16.22
CA ALA A 12 -10.58 -1.66 -14.80
C ALA A 12 -10.93 -3.15 -14.57
N VAL A 13 -11.69 -3.75 -15.49
CA VAL A 13 -12.00 -5.18 -15.46
C VAL A 13 -10.76 -6.01 -15.82
N LYS A 14 -9.91 -5.52 -16.74
CA LYS A 14 -8.69 -6.22 -17.18
C LYS A 14 -7.65 -6.38 -16.07
N SER A 15 -7.45 -5.35 -15.24
CA SER A 15 -6.54 -5.41 -14.09
C SER A 15 -7.00 -6.40 -13.00
N GLY A 16 -8.32 -6.55 -12.80
CA GLY A 16 -8.88 -7.55 -11.89
C GLY A 16 -8.90 -8.97 -12.47
N LEU A 17 -8.83 -9.13 -13.79
CA LEU A 17 -8.91 -10.43 -14.47
C LEU A 17 -7.57 -11.04 -14.89
N GLU A 18 -6.48 -10.28 -15.02
CA GLU A 18 -5.20 -10.85 -15.48
C GLU A 18 -4.43 -11.58 -14.37
N HIS A 19 -4.79 -11.39 -13.09
CA HIS A 19 -4.40 -12.26 -11.98
C HIS A 19 -5.31 -13.49 -11.81
N ALA A 20 -6.32 -13.66 -12.67
CA ALA A 20 -7.10 -14.90 -12.75
C ALA A 20 -6.24 -15.98 -13.44
N ILE A 21 -5.39 -16.62 -12.65
CA ILE A 21 -4.87 -17.95 -12.96
C ILE A 21 -6.08 -18.81 -13.36
N LYS A 22 -6.20 -19.20 -14.63
CA LYS A 22 -7.10 -20.28 -15.09
C LYS A 22 -8.49 -20.29 -14.39
N GLY A 23 -9.33 -19.29 -14.66
CA GLY A 23 -10.79 -19.44 -14.64
C GLY A 23 -11.48 -19.83 -13.32
N LYS A 24 -10.85 -19.69 -12.15
CA LYS A 24 -11.52 -19.91 -10.86
C LYS A 24 -11.35 -18.69 -9.97
N GLU A 25 -12.47 -18.13 -9.51
CA GLU A 25 -12.49 -17.05 -8.52
C GLU A 25 -11.82 -17.51 -7.22
N LEU A 26 -11.07 -16.62 -6.56
CA LEU A 26 -10.43 -16.92 -5.28
C LEU A 26 -11.50 -17.28 -4.21
N PRO A 27 -11.23 -18.23 -3.30
CA PRO A 27 -12.18 -18.62 -2.25
C PRO A 27 -12.38 -17.56 -1.14
N PHE A 28 -11.75 -16.40 -1.29
CA PHE A 28 -11.80 -15.26 -0.39
C PHE A 28 -11.83 -13.94 -1.18
N THR A 29 -12.20 -12.86 -0.52
CA THR A 29 -11.96 -11.48 -0.96
C THR A 29 -10.68 -10.96 -0.33
N LEU A 30 -10.00 -10.07 -1.03
CA LEU A 30 -8.81 -9.38 -0.57
C LEU A 30 -9.01 -7.88 -0.80
N HIS A 31 -9.03 -7.12 0.29
CA HIS A 31 -9.06 -5.66 0.25
C HIS A 31 -7.71 -5.12 0.68
N VAL A 32 -7.12 -4.26 -0.16
CA VAL A 32 -5.80 -3.67 0.05
C VAL A 32 -5.96 -2.19 0.37
N GLN A 33 -5.40 -1.77 1.49
CA GLN A 33 -5.31 -0.38 1.89
C GLN A 33 -3.83 -0.05 2.09
N ARG A 34 -3.36 1.06 1.52
CA ARG A 34 -2.02 1.59 1.84
C ARG A 34 -2.18 2.50 3.03
N ASP A 35 -1.93 1.97 4.21
CA ASP A 35 -1.99 2.75 5.42
C ASP A 35 -0.62 3.33 5.74
N THR A 36 -0.64 4.28 6.65
CA THR A 36 0.56 4.83 7.22
C THR A 36 0.87 3.91 8.40
N ALA A 37 2.13 3.55 8.62
CA ALA A 37 2.51 3.03 9.94
C ALA A 37 2.15 4.08 11.01
N ALA A 38 2.45 3.84 12.29
CA ALA A 38 2.13 4.78 13.37
C ALA A 38 2.56 6.25 13.13
N ASP A 39 3.45 6.50 12.14
CA ASP A 39 3.90 7.80 11.68
C ASP A 39 3.23 8.31 10.40
N CYS A 40 3.29 9.63 10.21
CA CYS A 40 2.78 10.28 9.00
C CYS A 40 3.54 9.82 7.74
N PRO A 41 2.85 9.51 6.65
CA PRO A 41 3.47 8.96 5.45
C PRO A 41 4.26 10.06 4.76
N LEU A 42 5.48 9.72 4.33
CA LEU A 42 6.32 10.60 3.54
C LEU A 42 6.25 10.16 2.08
N PHE A 43 5.99 11.13 1.20
CA PHE A 43 5.96 10.92 -0.24
C PHE A 43 6.93 11.85 -0.93
N LEU A 44 7.79 11.29 -1.79
CA LEU A 44 8.63 12.07 -2.68
C LEU A 44 7.93 12.27 -4.02
N VAL A 45 7.88 13.51 -4.48
CA VAL A 45 7.48 13.86 -5.85
C VAL A 45 8.67 14.48 -6.57
N GLN A 46 8.97 13.98 -7.77
CA GLN A 46 9.99 14.55 -8.63
C GLN A 46 9.44 15.73 -9.45
N GLY A 47 10.30 16.70 -9.73
CA GLY A 47 9.96 17.89 -10.52
C GLY A 47 9.56 19.10 -9.67
N ASP A 48 8.87 20.06 -10.29
CA ASP A 48 8.52 21.33 -9.65
C ASP A 48 7.46 21.15 -8.56
N ARG A 49 7.80 21.50 -7.31
CA ARG A 49 6.89 21.45 -6.16
C ARG A 49 5.61 22.27 -6.36
N ALA A 50 5.65 23.36 -7.15
CA ALA A 50 4.52 24.27 -7.32
C ALA A 50 3.30 23.60 -7.99
N ARG A 51 3.52 22.50 -8.72
CA ARG A 51 2.45 21.69 -9.32
C ARG A 51 1.70 20.81 -8.32
N VAL A 52 2.29 20.54 -7.16
CA VAL A 52 1.77 19.57 -6.19
C VAL A 52 0.79 20.29 -5.27
N GLN A 53 -0.50 20.10 -5.50
CA GLN A 53 -1.55 20.59 -4.60
C GLN A 53 -1.79 19.58 -3.48
N PRO A 54 -2.17 20.02 -2.27
CA PRO A 54 -2.63 19.13 -1.21
C PRO A 54 -3.75 18.18 -1.65
N PRO A 55 -3.91 17.01 -0.99
CA PRO A 55 -5.06 16.13 -1.21
C PRO A 55 -6.36 16.88 -0.93
N ARG A 56 -7.33 16.83 -1.83
CA ARG A 56 -8.63 17.49 -1.63
C ARG A 56 -9.41 16.85 -0.48
N ALA A 57 -10.40 17.56 0.07
CA ALA A 57 -11.32 16.98 1.05
C ALA A 57 -11.98 15.69 0.47
N GLY A 58 -11.86 14.58 1.20
CA GLY A 58 -12.37 13.27 0.79
C GLY A 58 -11.52 12.53 -0.25
N GLU A 59 -10.43 13.12 -0.75
CA GLU A 59 -9.47 12.42 -1.61
C GLU A 59 -8.60 11.50 -0.75
N SER A 60 -8.49 10.23 -1.13
CA SER A 60 -7.62 9.30 -0.44
C SER A 60 -6.14 9.64 -0.70
N LEU A 61 -5.27 9.41 0.28
CA LEU A 61 -3.83 9.66 0.12
C LEU A 61 -3.23 8.86 -1.05
N GLN A 62 -3.74 7.66 -1.32
CA GLN A 62 -3.29 6.84 -2.44
C GLN A 62 -3.71 7.46 -3.79
N ALA A 63 -4.93 8.01 -3.90
CA ALA A 63 -5.38 8.71 -5.09
C ALA A 63 -4.50 9.94 -5.36
N TRP A 64 -4.21 10.72 -4.32
CA TRP A 64 -3.29 11.85 -4.39
C TRP A 64 -1.88 11.44 -4.81
N ALA A 65 -1.31 10.40 -4.19
CA ALA A 65 0.03 9.90 -4.49
C ALA A 65 0.12 9.46 -5.96
N ARG A 66 -0.88 8.71 -6.46
CA ARG A 66 -0.93 8.30 -7.87
C ARG A 66 -1.03 9.48 -8.83
N LYS A 67 -1.84 10.50 -8.51
CA LYS A 67 -2.00 11.70 -9.33
C LYS A 67 -0.67 12.43 -9.57
N TYR A 68 0.22 12.43 -8.57
CA TYR A 68 1.51 13.11 -8.64
C TYR A 68 2.70 12.19 -8.87
N ASP A 69 2.45 10.90 -9.18
CA ASP A 69 3.50 9.88 -9.30
C ASP A 69 4.43 9.84 -8.06
N ALA A 70 3.84 9.98 -6.88
CA ALA A 70 4.56 10.08 -5.64
C ALA A 70 5.06 8.71 -5.16
N THR A 71 6.30 8.65 -4.71
CA THR A 71 6.93 7.45 -4.17
C THR A 71 6.91 7.50 -2.65
N ALA A 72 6.42 6.45 -1.98
CA ALA A 72 6.46 6.37 -0.53
C ALA A 72 7.91 6.30 -0.05
N MET A 73 8.20 6.89 1.10
CA MET A 73 9.54 6.94 1.68
C MET A 73 9.56 6.45 3.13
N ASP A 74 10.74 6.03 3.57
CA ASP A 74 11.07 5.60 4.94
C ASP A 74 10.39 4.28 5.30
N GLN A 75 9.07 4.32 5.46
CA GLN A 75 8.24 3.18 5.75
C GLN A 75 6.84 3.35 5.15
N GLU A 76 6.23 2.24 4.77
CA GLU A 76 4.84 2.19 4.31
C GLU A 76 4.15 0.96 4.88
N ALA A 77 2.91 1.09 5.35
CA ALA A 77 2.10 -0.05 5.75
C ALA A 77 1.17 -0.46 4.60
N VAL A 78 1.20 -1.73 4.23
CA VAL A 78 0.16 -2.33 3.39
C VAL A 78 -0.77 -3.14 4.29
N THR A 79 -1.99 -2.66 4.45
CA THR A 79 -3.03 -3.33 5.23
C THR A 79 -3.86 -4.21 4.31
N LEU A 80 -4.02 -5.46 4.70
CA LEU A 80 -4.84 -6.46 4.02
C LEU A 80 -6.01 -6.84 4.90
N THR A 81 -7.22 -6.77 4.36
CA THR A 81 -8.38 -7.47 4.92
C THR A 81 -8.69 -8.66 4.03
N VAL A 82 -8.66 -9.86 4.62
CA VAL A 82 -8.95 -11.11 3.94
C VAL A 82 -10.20 -11.72 4.57
N GLN A 83 -11.18 -12.07 3.75
CA GLN A 83 -12.42 -12.69 4.21
C GLN A 83 -12.80 -13.85 3.30
N GLY A 84 -13.03 -15.03 3.89
CA GLY A 84 -13.54 -16.17 3.13
C GLY A 84 -14.91 -15.86 2.51
N ARG A 85 -15.23 -16.45 1.34
CA ARG A 85 -16.52 -16.24 0.66
C ARG A 85 -17.64 -17.17 1.12
N SER A 86 -17.31 -18.11 2.00
CA SER A 86 -18.23 -19.11 2.51
C SER A 86 -17.81 -19.54 3.91
N PRO A 87 -18.60 -20.40 4.59
CA PRO A 87 -18.20 -20.99 5.87
C PRO A 87 -16.99 -21.92 5.77
N ALA A 88 -16.59 -22.36 4.57
CA ALA A 88 -15.39 -23.17 4.38
C ALA A 88 -14.14 -22.38 4.79
N SER A 89 -13.24 -23.04 5.51
CA SER A 89 -12.00 -22.41 5.94
C SER A 89 -11.05 -22.16 4.76
N VAL A 90 -10.46 -20.97 4.74
CA VAL A 90 -9.28 -20.64 3.94
C VAL A 90 -8.10 -20.51 4.89
N VAL A 91 -7.01 -21.21 4.60
CA VAL A 91 -5.76 -21.11 5.35
C VAL A 91 -4.78 -20.27 4.54
N LEU A 92 -4.36 -19.14 5.10
CA LEU A 92 -3.26 -18.32 4.59
C LEU A 92 -1.98 -18.92 5.16
N LYS A 93 -1.15 -19.53 4.32
CA LYS A 93 -0.03 -20.37 4.72
C LYS A 93 1.25 -19.60 4.96
N ASP A 94 1.52 -18.61 4.12
CA ASP A 94 2.75 -17.82 4.17
C ASP A 94 2.57 -16.49 3.42
N ALA A 95 3.46 -15.54 3.71
CA ALA A 95 3.55 -14.25 3.05
C ALA A 95 4.99 -14.02 2.58
N ARG A 96 5.17 -13.61 1.32
CA ARG A 96 6.49 -13.48 0.68
C ARG A 96 6.62 -12.16 -0.07
N LEU A 97 7.76 -11.51 0.08
CA LEU A 97 8.10 -10.31 -0.67
C LEU A 97 8.68 -10.68 -2.04
N ARG A 98 8.22 -9.99 -3.09
CA ARG A 98 8.77 -10.14 -4.44
C ARG A 98 9.14 -8.79 -5.03
N ILE A 99 10.43 -8.55 -5.20
CA ILE A 99 10.95 -7.35 -5.87
C ILE A 99 10.85 -7.54 -7.38
N THR A 100 10.30 -6.55 -8.07
CA THR A 100 10.29 -6.47 -9.53
C THR A 100 11.36 -5.55 -10.08
N GLU A 101 11.74 -4.53 -9.31
CA GLU A 101 12.77 -3.58 -9.70
C GLU A 101 13.51 -3.05 -8.47
N ARG A 102 14.83 -2.88 -8.61
CA ARG A 102 15.65 -2.07 -7.70
C ARG A 102 16.32 -0.97 -8.51
N SER A 103 16.19 0.25 -8.05
CA SER A 103 16.89 1.41 -8.60
C SER A 103 17.47 2.27 -7.48
N SER A 104 18.35 3.21 -7.83
CA SER A 104 18.90 4.16 -6.86
C SER A 104 17.81 5.10 -6.34
N PRO A 105 17.78 5.40 -5.03
CA PRO A 105 16.89 6.43 -4.48
C PRO A 105 17.04 7.75 -5.24
N VAL A 106 15.91 8.34 -5.62
CA VAL A 106 15.87 9.60 -6.38
C VAL A 106 15.80 10.82 -5.44
N LYS A 107 16.14 12.00 -5.96
CA LYS A 107 15.93 13.28 -5.27
C LYS A 107 14.63 13.94 -5.74
N GLY A 108 14.01 14.71 -4.86
CA GLY A 108 12.75 15.38 -5.12
C GLY A 108 12.26 16.19 -3.92
N THR A 109 11.01 16.60 -3.97
CA THR A 109 10.36 17.31 -2.86
C THR A 109 9.58 16.32 -2.01
N VAL A 110 9.77 16.37 -0.69
CA VAL A 110 9.10 15.47 0.24
C VAL A 110 7.85 16.13 0.80
N PHE A 111 6.75 15.39 0.79
CA PHE A 111 5.44 15.80 1.26
C PHE A 111 4.98 14.87 2.37
N ALA A 112 4.48 15.46 3.46
CA ALA A 112 3.81 14.79 4.56
C ALA A 112 2.34 15.26 4.59
N PRO A 113 1.47 14.70 3.74
CA PRO A 113 0.07 15.13 3.62
C PRO A 113 -0.80 14.78 4.85
N GLY A 114 -0.34 13.90 5.74
CA GLY A 114 -1.14 13.29 6.81
C GLY A 114 -1.30 14.12 8.10
N ALA A 115 -1.53 15.43 8.05
CA ALA A 115 -1.48 16.27 9.26
C ALA A 115 -2.66 16.14 10.26
N TYR A 116 -3.69 15.33 9.98
CA TYR A 116 -4.92 15.29 10.80
C TYR A 116 -5.20 13.98 11.55
N GLY A 117 -4.23 13.05 11.64
CA GLY A 117 -4.45 11.81 12.38
C GLY A 117 -3.41 10.72 12.13
N CYS A 118 -2.15 11.00 12.46
CA CYS A 118 -1.13 9.96 12.59
C CYS A 118 -1.22 9.40 14.02
N GLY A 119 -2.04 8.37 14.21
CA GLY A 119 -2.29 7.86 15.57
C GLY A 119 -3.51 6.96 15.73
N GLY A 120 -3.80 6.11 14.75
CA GLY A 120 -4.82 5.07 14.90
C GLY A 120 -4.19 3.78 15.39
N THR A 121 -4.28 3.48 16.69
CA THR A 121 -3.87 2.17 17.23
C THR A 121 -5.01 1.18 17.03
N LEU A 122 -5.13 0.63 15.82
CA LEU A 122 -5.83 -0.65 15.69
C LEU A 122 -4.85 -1.73 16.17
N GLN A 123 -5.30 -2.61 17.06
CA GLN A 123 -4.57 -3.84 17.38
C GLN A 123 -4.68 -4.79 16.18
N ILE A 124 -3.97 -4.45 15.11
CA ILE A 124 -3.85 -5.27 13.89
C ILE A 124 -2.61 -6.14 13.98
N ARG A 125 -2.71 -7.33 13.40
CA ARG A 125 -1.58 -8.26 13.27
C ARG A 125 -0.54 -7.62 12.38
N THR A 126 0.59 -7.24 12.95
CA THR A 126 1.58 -6.42 12.25
C THR A 126 2.83 -7.24 11.98
N PHE A 127 3.35 -7.11 10.76
CA PHE A 127 4.59 -7.71 10.30
C PHE A 127 5.53 -6.62 9.82
N SER A 128 6.81 -6.72 10.13
CA SER A 128 7.84 -5.99 9.41
C SER A 128 8.12 -6.71 8.10
N ALA A 129 8.30 -5.94 7.03
CA ALA A 129 8.66 -6.39 5.70
C ALA A 129 9.95 -5.67 5.26
N ASP A 130 11.09 -6.35 5.42
CA ASP A 130 12.38 -5.79 4.99
C ASP A 130 12.59 -6.09 3.51
N LEU A 131 12.49 -5.04 2.67
CA LEU A 131 12.65 -5.16 1.22
C LEU A 131 14.11 -5.39 0.80
N ASP A 132 15.09 -5.17 1.68
CA ASP A 132 16.50 -5.43 1.38
C ASP A 132 16.84 -6.91 1.58
N THR A 133 16.33 -7.51 2.67
CA THR A 133 16.58 -8.93 2.98
C THR A 133 15.46 -9.87 2.51
N LEU A 134 14.34 -9.33 2.02
CA LEU A 134 13.12 -10.05 1.63
C LEU A 134 12.52 -10.85 2.79
N ARG A 135 12.70 -10.36 4.02
CA ARG A 135 12.25 -11.05 5.22
C ARG A 135 10.99 -10.40 5.76
N ILE A 136 9.98 -11.23 6.02
CA ILE A 136 8.79 -10.86 6.79
C ILE A 136 8.95 -11.42 8.21
N SER A 137 8.74 -10.58 9.23
CA SER A 137 8.80 -11.00 10.64
C SER A 137 7.60 -10.45 11.41
N PRO A 138 6.94 -11.25 12.26
CA PRO A 138 5.87 -10.73 13.11
C PRO A 138 6.42 -9.69 14.09
N LEU A 139 5.63 -8.66 14.37
CA LEU A 139 5.91 -7.65 15.39
C LEU A 139 5.08 -7.88 16.64
N GLU A 140 5.62 -7.43 17.77
CA GLU A 140 4.98 -7.51 19.08
C GLU A 140 4.50 -8.94 19.40
N ASN A 141 3.23 -9.09 19.80
CA ASN A 141 2.61 -10.38 20.13
C ASN A 141 1.90 -11.02 18.93
N THR A 142 2.19 -10.58 17.69
CA THR A 142 1.60 -11.16 16.49
C THR A 142 2.15 -12.57 16.28
N PRO A 143 1.32 -13.62 16.21
CA PRO A 143 1.79 -14.95 15.81
C PRO A 143 2.36 -14.93 14.39
N ASN A 144 3.25 -15.86 14.05
CA ASN A 144 3.61 -16.01 12.64
C ASN A 144 2.50 -16.75 11.87
N PHE A 145 2.56 -16.72 10.53
CA PHE A 145 1.74 -17.59 9.68
C PHE A 145 1.87 -19.07 10.11
N PRO A 146 0.82 -19.89 9.94
CA PRO A 146 -0.38 -19.64 9.14
C PRO A 146 -1.55 -18.95 9.89
N TYR A 147 -2.50 -18.43 9.10
CA TYR A 147 -3.77 -17.87 9.58
C TYR A 147 -4.96 -18.54 8.92
N LYS A 148 -6.13 -18.49 9.58
CA LYS A 148 -7.36 -19.06 9.06
C LYS A 148 -8.41 -17.96 8.96
N THR A 149 -9.12 -17.91 7.85
CA THR A 149 -10.26 -17.00 7.66
C THR A 149 -11.48 -17.75 7.10
N SER A 150 -12.66 -17.18 7.30
CA SER A 150 -13.93 -17.63 6.74
C SER A 150 -14.84 -16.42 6.50
N GLU A 151 -16.05 -16.65 6.00
CA GLU A 151 -17.07 -15.60 5.84
C GLU A 151 -17.35 -14.83 7.14
N ASN A 152 -17.32 -15.49 8.29
CA ASN A 152 -17.65 -14.89 9.59
C ASN A 152 -16.42 -14.59 10.46
N ASP A 153 -15.21 -14.81 9.92
CA ASP A 153 -13.94 -14.66 10.64
C ASP A 153 -12.91 -14.01 9.72
N PRO A 154 -13.06 -12.71 9.43
CA PRO A 154 -12.11 -11.98 8.59
C PRO A 154 -10.78 -11.77 9.34
N GLU A 155 -9.67 -11.83 8.61
CA GLU A 155 -8.34 -11.52 9.14
C GLU A 155 -7.85 -10.18 8.59
N VAL A 156 -7.22 -9.39 9.47
CA VAL A 156 -6.63 -8.09 9.12
C VAL A 156 -5.14 -8.07 9.47
N PHE A 157 -4.30 -7.79 8.48
CA PHE A 157 -2.85 -7.75 8.60
C PHE A 157 -2.31 -6.40 8.17
N ALA A 158 -1.25 -5.92 8.81
CA ALA A 158 -0.43 -4.82 8.30
C ALA A 158 1.00 -5.28 8.04
N PHE A 159 1.52 -4.99 6.85
CA PHE A 159 2.90 -5.24 6.47
C PHE A 159 3.64 -3.90 6.38
N VAL A 160 4.41 -3.58 7.43
CA VAL A 160 5.22 -2.36 7.51
C VAL A 160 6.52 -2.59 6.75
N SER A 161 6.56 -2.08 5.53
CA SER A 161 7.66 -2.25 4.60
C SER A 161 8.74 -1.20 4.83
N THR A 162 10.00 -1.62 4.77
CA THR A 162 11.18 -0.76 4.95
C THR A 162 12.27 -1.11 3.94
N THR A 163 13.10 -0.12 3.59
CA THR A 163 14.35 -0.32 2.83
C THR A 163 15.36 0.76 3.19
N LYS A 164 16.64 0.42 3.14
CA LYS A 164 17.76 1.34 3.35
C LYS A 164 18.57 1.61 2.08
N HIS A 165 18.39 0.83 1.01
CA HIS A 165 19.36 0.80 -0.09
C HIS A 165 18.76 1.02 -1.49
N CYS A 166 17.47 0.78 -1.70
CA CYS A 166 16.85 0.87 -3.04
C CYS A 166 15.61 1.75 -3.02
N MET A 167 15.34 2.42 -4.15
CA MET A 167 13.95 2.56 -4.56
C MET A 167 13.50 1.21 -5.12
N CYS A 168 12.64 0.53 -4.37
CA CYS A 168 12.20 -0.82 -4.66
C CYS A 168 10.76 -0.81 -5.18
N SER A 169 10.54 -1.42 -6.34
CA SER A 169 9.21 -1.80 -6.83
C SER A 169 8.94 -3.25 -6.40
N TRP A 170 7.82 -3.51 -5.72
CA TRP A 170 7.59 -4.79 -5.06
C TRP A 170 6.12 -5.21 -4.99
N TYR A 171 5.91 -6.51 -4.80
CA TYR A 171 4.62 -7.14 -4.52
C TYR A 171 4.71 -7.96 -3.24
N LEU A 172 3.56 -8.20 -2.62
CA LEU A 172 3.40 -9.16 -1.53
C LEU A 172 2.61 -10.35 -2.06
N ASP A 173 3.18 -11.54 -1.99
CA ASP A 173 2.54 -12.78 -2.40
C ASP A 173 2.04 -13.52 -1.15
N ILE A 174 0.76 -13.91 -1.12
CA ILE A 174 0.16 -14.70 -0.04
C ILE A 174 -0.17 -16.09 -0.55
N ASP A 175 0.44 -17.11 0.05
CA ASP A 175 0.16 -18.51 -0.26
C ASP A 175 -1.09 -18.95 0.52
N TRP A 176 -2.00 -19.65 -0.13
CA TRP A 176 -3.30 -20.02 0.44
C TRP A 176 -3.71 -21.45 0.09
N GLU A 177 -4.63 -21.97 0.89
CA GLU A 177 -5.27 -23.27 0.71
C GLU A 177 -6.73 -23.23 1.16
N SER A 178 -7.63 -23.87 0.42
CA SER A 178 -9.01 -24.06 0.81
C SER A 178 -9.54 -25.37 0.22
N GLY A 179 -9.83 -26.35 1.09
CA GLY A 179 -10.22 -27.68 0.66
C GLY A 179 -9.11 -28.35 -0.16
N HIS A 180 -9.38 -28.62 -1.44
CA HIS A 180 -8.42 -29.21 -2.38
C HIS A 180 -7.73 -28.19 -3.27
N ASP A 181 -8.12 -26.91 -3.17
CA ASP A 181 -7.53 -25.83 -3.94
C ASP A 181 -6.41 -25.16 -3.14
N ALA A 182 -5.33 -24.79 -3.81
CA ALA A 182 -4.26 -24.00 -3.23
C ALA A 182 -3.68 -23.09 -4.32
N GLY A 183 -3.01 -22.02 -3.89
CA GLY A 183 -2.36 -21.11 -4.81
C GLY A 183 -1.65 -19.98 -4.10
N THR A 184 -1.28 -18.98 -4.90
CA THR A 184 -0.70 -17.74 -4.42
C THR A 184 -1.54 -16.60 -4.98
N VAL A 185 -1.93 -15.66 -4.13
CA VAL A 185 -2.49 -14.38 -4.57
C VAL A 185 -1.42 -13.32 -4.48
N THR A 186 -1.28 -12.52 -5.54
CA THR A 186 -0.40 -11.34 -5.54
C THR A 186 -1.20 -10.13 -5.09
N VAL A 187 -0.68 -9.45 -4.08
CA VAL A 187 -1.17 -8.17 -3.59
C VAL A 187 -0.42 -7.06 -4.32
N ASP A 188 -1.16 -6.10 -4.87
CA ASP A 188 -0.63 -4.97 -5.64
C ASP A 188 -1.34 -3.64 -5.33
N ASP A 189 -0.82 -2.54 -5.88
CA ASP A 189 -1.45 -1.21 -5.87
C ASP A 189 -2.24 -0.98 -7.17
N HIS A 190 -3.42 -1.60 -7.24
CA HIS A 190 -4.35 -1.54 -8.38
C HIS A 190 -3.68 -1.91 -9.72
N GLY A 191 -3.09 -3.10 -9.76
CA GLY A 191 -2.41 -3.65 -10.93
C GLY A 191 -0.95 -3.19 -11.11
N ARG A 192 -0.41 -2.41 -10.17
CA ARG A 192 1.00 -1.95 -10.20
C ARG A 192 1.76 -2.40 -8.94
N PRO A 193 3.08 -2.62 -9.02
CA PRO A 193 3.86 -2.86 -7.82
C PRO A 193 3.81 -1.65 -6.88
N PHE A 194 3.89 -1.92 -5.58
CA PHE A 194 4.17 -0.89 -4.59
C PHE A 194 5.56 -0.31 -4.85
N ARG A 195 5.78 0.96 -4.46
CA ARG A 195 7.09 1.60 -4.53
C ARG A 195 7.45 2.24 -3.20
N LEU A 196 8.59 1.83 -2.66
CA LEU A 196 9.17 2.37 -1.43
C LEU A 196 10.64 2.72 -1.65
N MET A 197 11.10 3.82 -1.07
CA MET A 197 12.50 4.21 -1.03
C MET A 197 12.93 4.60 0.39
N PRO A 198 14.24 4.68 0.69
CA PRO A 198 14.71 5.07 2.01
C PRO A 198 14.39 6.54 2.30
N ALA A 199 14.38 6.91 3.58
CA ALA A 199 14.26 8.30 3.98
C ALA A 199 15.39 9.17 3.38
N ASP A 200 15.06 10.42 3.02
CA ASP A 200 16.05 11.45 2.69
C ASP A 200 16.10 12.50 3.79
N LEU A 201 16.98 12.31 4.76
CA LEU A 201 17.12 13.21 5.92
C LEU A 201 17.61 14.62 5.53
N SER A 202 18.05 14.82 4.29
CA SER A 202 18.47 16.14 3.77
C SER A 202 17.34 16.91 3.08
N ALA A 203 16.21 16.26 2.79
CA ALA A 203 15.12 16.89 2.06
C ALA A 203 14.29 17.82 2.95
N THR A 204 13.89 18.96 2.39
CA THR A 204 12.85 19.79 3.02
C THR A 204 11.50 19.07 2.93
N VAL A 205 10.86 18.87 4.09
CA VAL A 205 9.55 18.23 4.19
C VAL A 205 8.45 19.30 4.22
N TYR A 206 7.54 19.24 3.24
CA TYR A 206 6.33 20.04 3.19
C TYR A 206 5.19 19.31 3.90
N ARG A 207 4.67 19.91 4.96
CA ARG A 207 3.54 19.38 5.75
C ARG A 207 2.26 20.07 5.33
N LEU A 208 1.14 19.38 5.49
CA LEU A 208 -0.18 20.00 5.29
C LEU A 208 -0.50 20.88 6.50
N GLY A 209 -0.55 22.20 6.31
CA GLY A 209 -0.97 23.15 7.36
C GLY A 209 -2.48 23.22 7.51
N GLN A 210 -2.96 23.78 8.63
CA GLN A 210 -4.38 23.90 8.97
C GLN A 210 -5.24 24.55 7.89
N ASN A 211 -4.70 25.54 7.18
CA ASN A 211 -5.38 26.24 6.08
C ASN A 211 -5.28 25.48 4.74
N HIS A 212 -5.04 24.17 4.76
CA HIS A 212 -5.00 23.31 3.58
C HIS A 212 -3.96 23.72 2.53
N HIS A 213 -2.79 24.16 2.98
CA HIS A 213 -1.66 24.50 2.12
C HIS A 213 -0.35 23.87 2.63
N TRP A 214 0.63 23.73 1.73
CA TRP A 214 1.93 23.19 2.09
C TRP A 214 2.78 24.20 2.89
N ILE A 215 3.31 23.76 4.03
CA ILE A 215 4.20 24.55 4.90
C ILE A 215 5.50 23.79 5.21
N THR A 216 6.59 24.49 5.48
CA THR A 216 7.91 23.91 5.82
C THR A 216 8.36 24.24 7.26
N GLY A 217 7.51 24.90 8.05
CA GLY A 217 7.77 25.35 9.41
C GLY A 217 6.62 25.00 10.37
N PRO A 218 6.62 25.51 11.61
CA PRO A 218 5.52 25.31 12.55
C PRO A 218 4.22 25.88 11.98
N ASP A 219 3.12 25.18 12.21
CA ASP A 219 1.78 25.60 11.80
C ASP A 219 1.29 26.69 12.76
N VAL A 220 1.60 27.95 12.42
CA VAL A 220 1.14 29.13 13.17
C VAL A 220 -0.19 29.57 12.56
N PRO A 221 -1.29 29.59 13.34
CA PRO A 221 -2.57 30.09 12.85
C PRO A 221 -2.41 31.52 12.31
N SER A 222 -2.98 31.79 11.13
CA SER A 222 -3.14 33.18 10.69
C SER A 222 -4.09 33.88 11.67
N PRO A 223 -3.78 35.09 12.16
CA PRO A 223 -4.66 35.82 13.06
C PRO A 223 -6.01 36.18 12.42
#